data_AF-A0AA43LEJ1-F1
#
_entry.id   AF-A0AA43LEJ1-F1
#
_cell.length_a   1.000
_cell.length_b   1.000
_cell.length_c   1.000
_cell.angle_alpha   90.00
_cell.angle_beta   90.00
_cell.angle_gamma   90.00
#
_symmetry.space_group_name_H-M   'P 1'
#
loop_
_entity.id
_entity.type
_entity.pdbx_description
1 polymer ?
#
loop_
_entity_poly.entity_id
_entity_poly.type
_entity_poly.pdbx_seq_one_letter_code
_entity_poly.pdbx_strand_id
1 'polypeptide(L)'
;METAKYWFAILADIATASTLLVLLWQFYSYRKRQSQKEIEKLEKELEDLKKEQDRRVQYCQNRYELYAKMDKLIVENPDLKRFISNKNTLQDIENGNIDKEKLKEISFIEMVMNICQLSYYQYSNDDKSTDLSWVKELLQNKYVIDYWKSGYKCRYIDGFEDFVFKEIGIKKV
;
A
#
# COMPACT_ATOMS: atom_id res chain seq x y z
N MET A 1 41.45 -45.29 -58.23
CA MET A 1 41.31 -43.82 -58.10
C MET A 1 39.93 -43.41 -57.55
N GLU A 2 38.86 -44.19 -57.78
CA GLU A 2 37.51 -43.89 -57.30
C GLU A 2 37.28 -44.13 -55.80
N THR A 3 37.91 -45.16 -55.21
CA THR A 3 37.80 -45.47 -53.78
C THR A 3 38.32 -44.34 -52.88
N ALA A 4 39.40 -43.66 -53.29
CA ALA A 4 39.94 -42.52 -52.56
C ALA A 4 38.95 -41.34 -52.51
N LYS A 5 38.27 -41.05 -53.64
CA LYS A 5 37.26 -39.97 -53.71
C LYS A 5 36.07 -40.24 -52.78
N TYR A 6 35.66 -41.50 -52.67
CA TYR A 6 34.58 -41.92 -51.77
C TYR A 6 34.94 -41.72 -50.28
N TRP A 7 36.17 -42.10 -49.88
CA TRP A 7 36.65 -41.85 -48.51
C TRP A 7 36.77 -40.36 -48.20
N PHE A 8 37.21 -39.53 -49.15
CA PHE A 8 37.24 -38.08 -48.96
C PHE A 8 35.84 -37.47 -48.81
N ALA A 9 34.84 -37.97 -49.55
CA ALA A 9 33.45 -37.52 -49.41
C ALA A 9 32.88 -37.88 -48.01
N ILE A 10 33.10 -39.11 -47.54
CA ILE A 10 32.67 -39.53 -46.19
C ILE A 10 33.34 -38.68 -45.10
N LEU A 11 34.64 -38.40 -45.23
CA LEU A 11 35.35 -37.56 -44.27
C LEU A 11 34.84 -36.11 -44.28
N ALA A 12 34.49 -35.57 -45.45
CA ALA A 12 33.88 -34.25 -45.56
C ALA A 12 32.48 -34.19 -44.92
N ASP A 13 31.66 -35.23 -45.10
CA ASP A 13 30.33 -35.32 -44.47
C ASP A 13 30.43 -35.42 -42.94
N ILE A 14 31.38 -36.22 -42.43
CA ILE A 14 31.65 -36.33 -40.97
C ILE A 14 32.14 -34.98 -40.41
N ALA A 15 33.04 -34.29 -41.11
CA ALA A 15 33.52 -32.98 -40.70
C ALA A 15 32.39 -31.94 -40.66
N THR A 16 31.50 -31.99 -41.66
CA THR A 16 30.33 -31.09 -41.75
C THR A 16 29.33 -31.37 -40.63
N ALA A 17 28.99 -32.64 -40.39
CA ALA A 17 28.09 -33.05 -39.32
C ALA A 17 28.64 -32.68 -37.92
N SER A 18 29.94 -32.87 -37.71
CA SER A 18 30.62 -32.49 -36.46
C SER A 18 30.58 -30.99 -36.23
N THR A 19 30.82 -30.21 -37.28
CA THR A 19 30.76 -28.73 -37.23
C THR A 19 29.34 -28.26 -36.91
N LEU A 20 28.33 -28.89 -37.52
CA LEU A 20 26.92 -28.56 -37.26
C LEU A 20 26.52 -28.86 -35.81
N LEU A 21 26.98 -29.97 -35.24
CA LEU A 21 26.77 -30.30 -33.83
C LEU A 21 27.40 -29.28 -32.88
N VAL A 22 28.62 -28.82 -33.18
CA VAL A 22 29.29 -27.76 -32.41
C VAL A 22 28.49 -26.46 -32.47
N LEU A 23 28.01 -26.05 -33.65
CA LEU A 23 27.20 -24.84 -33.81
C LEU A 23 25.87 -24.93 -33.06
N LEU A 24 25.18 -26.08 -33.12
CA LEU A 24 23.95 -26.31 -32.37
C LEU A 24 24.19 -26.24 -30.86
N TRP A 25 25.28 -26.84 -30.38
CA TRP A 25 25.65 -26.78 -28.96
C TRP A 25 26.01 -25.37 -28.51
N GLN A 26 26.76 -24.62 -29.32
CA GLN A 26 27.08 -23.21 -29.06
C GLN A 26 25.83 -22.35 -29.03
N PHE A 27 24.92 -22.53 -29.98
CA PHE A 27 23.64 -21.82 -30.04
C PHE A 27 22.76 -22.12 -28.82
N TYR A 28 22.61 -23.40 -28.46
CA TYR A 28 21.88 -23.81 -27.25
C TYR A 28 22.49 -23.21 -25.99
N SER A 29 23.82 -23.27 -25.84
CA SER A 29 24.53 -22.73 -24.68
C SER A 29 24.44 -21.21 -24.61
N TYR A 30 24.41 -20.53 -25.75
CA TYR A 30 24.17 -19.09 -25.81
C TYR A 30 22.75 -18.74 -25.37
N ARG A 31 21.73 -19.42 -25.91
CA ARG A 31 20.33 -19.19 -25.56
C ARG A 31 20.07 -19.44 -24.08
N LYS A 32 20.62 -20.53 -23.53
CA LYS A 32 20.52 -20.84 -22.09
C LYS A 32 21.12 -19.73 -21.22
N ARG A 33 22.29 -19.20 -21.59
CA ARG A 33 22.93 -18.08 -20.88
C ARG A 33 22.11 -16.78 -20.95
N GLN A 34 21.48 -16.49 -22.09
CA GLN A 34 20.59 -15.33 -22.20
C GLN A 34 19.37 -15.46 -21.30
N SER A 35 18.71 -16.62 -21.32
CA SER A 35 17.55 -16.87 -20.43
C SER A 35 17.94 -16.80 -18.95
N GLN A 36 19.13 -17.27 -18.56
CA GLN A 36 19.62 -17.14 -17.19
C GLN A 36 19.81 -15.68 -16.78
N LYS A 37 20.35 -14.84 -17.66
CA LYS A 37 20.51 -13.40 -17.39
C LYS A 37 19.17 -12.67 -17.26
N GLU A 38 18.19 -13.04 -18.08
CA GLU A 38 16.82 -12.49 -17.97
C GLU A 38 16.16 -12.88 -16.65
N ILE A 39 16.31 -14.15 -16.22
CA ILE A 39 15.81 -14.61 -14.92
C ILE A 39 16.48 -13.84 -13.79
N GLU A 40 17.81 -13.73 -13.78
CA GLU A 40 18.56 -13.01 -12.74
C GLU A 40 18.14 -11.52 -12.67
N LYS A 41 17.90 -10.90 -13.84
CA LYS A 41 17.41 -9.52 -13.90
C LYS A 41 16.01 -9.39 -13.30
N LEU A 42 15.09 -10.30 -13.65
CA LEU A 42 13.72 -10.30 -13.12
C LEU A 42 13.69 -10.59 -11.61
N GLU A 43 14.54 -11.50 -11.12
CA GLU A 43 14.69 -11.80 -9.69
C GLU A 43 15.16 -10.55 -8.93
N LYS A 44 16.12 -9.80 -9.49
CA LYS A 44 16.58 -8.55 -8.91
C LYS A 44 15.50 -7.47 -8.90
N GLU A 45 14.77 -7.29 -10.00
CA GLU A 45 13.65 -6.34 -10.06
C GLU A 45 12.57 -6.69 -9.03
N LEU A 46 12.26 -7.97 -8.87
CA LEU A 46 11.28 -8.45 -7.90
C LEU A 46 11.73 -8.22 -6.45
N GLU A 47 13.02 -8.39 -6.16
CA GLU A 47 13.62 -8.10 -4.86
C GLU A 47 13.59 -6.59 -4.53
N ASP A 48 13.89 -5.74 -5.52
CA ASP A 48 13.83 -4.28 -5.35
C ASP A 48 12.38 -3.80 -5.14
N LEU A 49 11.41 -4.38 -5.84
CA LEU A 49 9.98 -4.11 -5.64
C LEU A 49 9.51 -4.52 -4.24
N LYS A 50 9.95 -5.68 -3.73
CA LYS A 50 9.64 -6.11 -2.36
C LYS A 50 10.20 -5.14 -1.32
N LYS A 51 11.46 -4.73 -1.46
CA LYS A 51 12.07 -3.74 -0.54
C LYS A 51 11.36 -2.39 -0.56
N GLU A 52 10.87 -1.98 -1.72
CA GLU A 52 10.07 -0.76 -1.84
C GLU A 52 8.70 -0.90 -1.15
N GLN A 53 8.04 -2.04 -1.34
CA GLN A 53 6.79 -2.36 -0.63
C GLN A 53 7.00 -2.37 0.90
N ASP A 54 8.03 -3.04 1.39
CA ASP A 54 8.36 -3.10 2.83
C ASP A 54 8.63 -1.71 3.40
N ARG A 55 9.34 -0.84 2.66
CA ARG A 55 9.57 0.56 3.06
C ARG A 55 8.26 1.33 3.19
N ARG A 56 7.31 1.14 2.26
CA ARG A 56 6.00 1.79 2.31
C ARG A 56 5.16 1.30 3.49
N VAL A 57 5.18 0.00 3.77
CA VAL A 57 4.50 -0.59 4.94
C VAL A 57 5.09 -0.03 6.23
N GLN A 58 6.43 -0.02 6.37
CA GLN A 58 7.09 0.53 7.55
C GLN A 58 6.80 2.02 7.75
N TYR A 59 6.79 2.80 6.66
CA TYR A 59 6.41 4.21 6.72
C TYR A 59 4.98 4.40 7.27
N CYS A 60 4.03 3.57 6.83
CA CYS A 60 2.66 3.60 7.33
C CYS A 60 2.58 3.21 8.82
N GLN A 61 3.30 2.15 9.23
CA GLN A 61 3.36 1.71 10.63
C GLN A 61 3.95 2.78 11.55
N ASN A 62 5.05 3.43 11.14
CA ASN A 62 5.66 4.50 11.91
C ASN A 62 4.70 5.69 12.10
N ARG A 63 3.91 6.03 11.07
CA ARG A 63 2.87 7.07 11.20
C ARG A 63 1.75 6.63 12.14
N TYR A 64 1.34 5.36 12.12
CA TYR A 64 0.35 4.82 13.05
C TYR A 64 0.81 4.97 14.50
N GLU A 65 2.05 4.57 14.81
CA GLU A 65 2.58 4.72 16.16
C GLU A 65 2.63 6.17 16.62
N LEU A 66 2.97 7.09 15.70
CA LEU A 66 3.00 8.52 16.01
C LEU A 66 1.59 9.06 16.32
N TYR A 67 0.59 8.72 15.50
CA TYR A 67 -0.80 9.14 15.73
C TYR A 67 -1.34 8.55 17.03
N ALA A 68 -1.12 7.26 17.28
CA ALA A 68 -1.53 6.61 18.53
C ALA A 68 -0.88 7.26 19.77
N LYS A 69 0.40 7.67 19.68
CA LYS A 69 1.09 8.40 20.75
C LYS A 69 0.51 9.79 20.97
N MET A 70 0.26 10.54 19.89
CA MET A 70 -0.35 11.88 19.97
C MET A 70 -1.76 11.82 20.56
N ASP A 71 -2.57 10.87 20.11
CA ASP A 71 -3.94 10.71 20.57
C ASP A 71 -3.99 10.23 22.02
N LYS A 72 -3.07 9.35 22.46
CA LYS A 72 -2.92 9.01 23.88
C LYS A 72 -2.64 10.26 24.73
N LEU A 73 -1.74 11.14 24.28
CA LEU A 73 -1.44 12.38 24.99
C LEU A 73 -2.65 13.32 25.09
N ILE A 74 -3.48 13.38 24.03
CA ILE A 74 -4.72 14.18 24.01
C ILE A 74 -5.79 13.56 24.93
N VAL A 75 -5.92 12.23 24.98
CA VAL A 75 -6.85 11.55 25.88
C VAL A 75 -6.45 11.78 27.36
N GLU A 76 -5.15 11.70 27.66
CA GLU A 76 -4.62 11.95 29.00
C GLU A 76 -4.70 13.44 29.39
N ASN A 77 -4.56 14.34 28.41
CA ASN A 77 -4.60 15.80 28.60
C ASN A 77 -5.57 16.45 27.58
N PRO A 78 -6.89 16.35 27.79
CA PRO A 78 -7.90 16.82 26.83
C PRO A 78 -7.80 18.29 26.46
N ASP A 79 -7.23 19.12 27.34
CA ASP A 79 -7.01 20.54 27.09
C ASP A 79 -6.04 20.80 25.93
N LEU A 80 -5.18 19.82 25.60
CA LEU A 80 -4.29 19.90 24.43
C LEU A 80 -5.06 19.92 23.10
N LYS A 81 -6.30 19.45 23.09
CA LYS A 81 -7.16 19.46 21.91
C LYS A 81 -7.29 20.86 21.32
N ARG A 82 -7.24 21.92 22.13
CA ARG A 82 -7.28 23.32 21.66
C ARG A 82 -6.18 23.67 20.64
N PHE A 83 -5.03 23.01 20.69
CA PHE A 83 -3.90 23.33 19.82
C PHE A 83 -3.99 22.72 18.43
N ILE A 84 -4.85 21.71 18.26
CA ILE A 84 -4.98 20.91 17.04
C ILE A 84 -6.42 20.86 16.51
N SER A 85 -7.37 21.47 17.23
CA SER A 85 -8.78 21.51 16.88
C SER A 85 -9.07 22.45 15.72
N ASN A 86 -10.17 22.18 15.01
CA ASN A 86 -10.74 23.14 14.07
C ASN A 86 -11.36 24.35 14.81
N LYS A 87 -11.63 25.45 14.07
CA LYS A 87 -12.16 26.69 14.64
C LYS A 87 -13.50 26.53 15.38
N ASN A 88 -14.38 25.64 14.90
CA ASN A 88 -15.71 25.44 15.50
C ASN A 88 -15.57 24.74 16.85
N THR A 89 -14.81 23.64 16.90
CA THR A 89 -14.50 22.92 18.14
C THR A 89 -13.79 23.83 19.13
N LEU A 90 -12.88 24.71 18.68
CA LEU A 90 -12.20 25.68 19.55
C LEU A 90 -13.19 26.67 20.19
N GLN A 91 -14.10 27.24 19.38
CA GLN A 91 -15.13 28.16 19.88
C GLN A 91 -16.05 27.48 20.90
N ASP A 92 -16.45 26.23 20.66
CA ASP A 92 -17.31 25.50 21.59
C ASP A 92 -16.60 25.11 22.89
N ILE A 93 -15.29 24.87 22.86
CA ILE A 93 -14.46 24.73 24.06
C ILE A 93 -14.41 26.06 24.84
N GLU A 94 -14.12 27.16 24.15
CA GLU A 94 -14.00 28.50 24.78
C GLU A 94 -15.33 28.98 25.37
N ASN A 95 -16.45 28.65 24.73
CA ASN A 95 -17.80 28.96 25.19
C ASN A 95 -18.29 28.05 26.34
N GLY A 96 -17.55 26.99 26.68
CA GLY A 96 -17.95 26.00 27.68
C GLY A 96 -19.10 25.10 27.24
N ASN A 97 -19.36 25.00 25.92
CA ASN A 97 -20.41 24.15 25.35
C ASN A 97 -20.04 22.66 25.35
N ILE A 98 -18.75 22.34 25.52
CA ILE A 98 -18.22 20.98 25.50
C ILE A 98 -17.46 20.72 26.80
N ASP A 99 -17.82 19.64 27.49
CA ASP A 99 -17.12 19.20 28.68
C ASP A 99 -15.90 18.30 28.37
N LYS A 100 -15.12 18.01 29.40
CA LYS A 100 -13.88 17.23 29.28
C LYS A 100 -14.12 15.80 28.79
N GLU A 101 -15.24 15.18 29.18
CA GLU A 101 -15.57 13.81 28.76
C GLU A 101 -15.96 13.77 27.28
N LYS A 102 -16.71 14.77 26.82
CA LYS A 102 -17.06 14.90 25.40
C LYS A 102 -15.82 15.15 24.54
N LEU A 103 -14.85 15.92 25.03
CA LEU A 103 -13.57 16.07 24.33
C LEU A 103 -12.80 14.76 24.19
N LYS A 104 -12.78 13.91 25.22
CA LYS A 104 -12.17 12.58 25.14
C LYS A 104 -12.88 11.71 24.11
N GLU A 105 -14.21 11.70 24.11
CA GLU A 105 -15.02 10.93 23.15
C GLU A 105 -14.70 11.36 21.70
N ILE A 106 -14.72 12.67 21.42
CA ILE A 106 -14.40 13.20 20.08
C ILE A 106 -12.97 12.81 19.67
N SER A 107 -12.00 12.92 20.59
CA SER A 107 -10.60 12.56 20.32
C SER A 107 -10.41 11.08 20.03
N PHE A 108 -11.11 10.22 20.76
CA PHE A 108 -11.09 8.78 20.50
C PHE A 108 -11.68 8.45 19.12
N ILE A 109 -12.81 9.06 18.76
CA ILE A 109 -13.43 8.84 17.44
C ILE A 109 -12.52 9.36 16.32
N GLU A 110 -11.87 10.51 16.50
CA GLU A 110 -10.88 11.03 15.54
C GLU A 110 -9.72 10.05 15.30
N MET A 111 -9.17 9.46 16.37
CA MET A 111 -8.13 8.44 16.26
C MET A 111 -8.60 7.25 15.42
N VAL A 112 -9.79 6.74 15.70
CA VAL A 112 -10.40 5.64 14.94
C VAL A 112 -10.59 6.02 13.46
N MET A 113 -11.05 7.23 13.18
CA MET A 113 -11.24 7.70 11.80
C MET A 113 -9.92 7.92 11.06
N ASN A 114 -8.85 8.34 11.74
CA ASN A 114 -7.52 8.45 11.15
C ASN A 114 -6.98 7.08 10.72
N ILE A 115 -7.24 6.03 11.51
CA ILE A 115 -6.91 4.64 11.15
C ILE A 115 -7.71 4.22 9.90
N CYS A 116 -9.01 4.52 9.87
CA CYS A 116 -9.86 4.21 8.72
C CYS A 116 -9.38 4.91 7.44
N GLN A 117 -8.97 6.18 7.52
CA GLN A 117 -8.40 6.92 6.39
C GLN A 117 -7.14 6.26 5.86
N LEU A 118 -6.28 5.75 6.75
CA LEU A 118 -5.05 5.07 6.34
C LEU A 118 -5.35 3.77 5.61
N SER A 119 -6.27 2.94 6.13
CA SER A 119 -6.68 1.71 5.45
C SER A 119 -7.34 1.99 4.11
N TYR A 120 -8.15 3.05 4.02
CA TYR A 120 -8.66 3.52 2.74
C TYR A 120 -7.54 3.94 1.78
N TYR A 121 -6.53 4.68 2.27
CA TYR A 121 -5.40 5.09 1.46
C TYR A 121 -4.59 3.89 0.93
N GLN A 122 -4.34 2.87 1.76
CA GLN A 122 -3.69 1.62 1.36
C GLN A 122 -4.49 0.89 0.28
N TYR A 123 -5.80 0.76 0.48
CA TYR A 123 -6.71 0.18 -0.51
C TYR A 123 -6.71 0.95 -1.84
N SER A 124 -6.77 2.29 -1.79
CA SER A 124 -6.82 3.14 -2.99
C SER A 124 -5.52 3.16 -3.79
N ASN A 125 -4.39 2.81 -3.18
CA ASN A 125 -3.07 2.74 -3.82
C ASN A 125 -2.69 1.32 -4.25
N ASP A 126 -3.69 0.48 -4.54
CA ASP A 126 -3.55 -0.85 -5.12
C ASP A 126 -2.83 -1.88 -4.23
N ASP A 127 -2.80 -1.65 -2.91
CA ASP A 127 -2.46 -2.70 -1.95
C ASP A 127 -3.66 -3.65 -1.77
N LYS A 128 -3.79 -4.59 -2.71
CA LYS A 128 -4.91 -5.54 -2.84
C LYS A 128 -5.12 -6.46 -1.62
N SER A 129 -4.27 -6.37 -0.61
CA SER A 129 -4.37 -7.11 0.64
C SER A 129 -5.31 -6.47 1.68
N THR A 130 -5.66 -5.19 1.51
CA THR A 130 -6.42 -4.44 2.52
C THR A 130 -7.93 -4.60 2.27
N ASP A 131 -8.62 -5.39 3.09
CA ASP A 131 -10.08 -5.43 3.12
C ASP A 131 -10.64 -4.23 3.90
N LEU A 132 -11.66 -3.57 3.34
CA LEU A 132 -12.37 -2.45 3.95
C LEU A 132 -13.69 -2.87 4.63
N SER A 133 -14.02 -4.16 4.66
CA SER A 133 -15.25 -4.67 5.31
C SER A 133 -15.42 -4.16 6.74
N TRP A 134 -14.37 -4.22 7.55
CA TRP A 134 -14.38 -3.73 8.93
C TRP A 134 -14.55 -2.20 9.01
N VAL A 135 -13.99 -1.45 8.07
CA VAL A 135 -14.17 0.01 8.01
C VAL A 135 -15.64 0.31 7.74
N LYS A 136 -16.24 -0.37 6.76
CA LYS A 136 -17.65 -0.19 6.42
C LYS A 136 -18.57 -0.52 7.59
N GLU A 137 -18.28 -1.60 8.33
CA GLU A 137 -19.01 -1.96 9.55
C GLU A 137 -18.86 -0.87 10.63
N LEU A 138 -17.65 -0.39 10.86
CA LEU A 138 -17.37 0.67 11.82
C LEU A 138 -18.10 1.97 11.49
N LEU A 139 -18.22 2.32 10.20
CA LEU A 139 -18.96 3.49 9.75
C LEU A 139 -20.46 3.42 10.03
N GLN A 140 -21.03 2.22 10.24
CA GLN A 140 -22.42 2.06 10.68
C GLN A 140 -22.61 2.31 12.19
N ASN A 141 -21.54 2.51 12.95
CA ASN A 141 -21.61 2.74 14.39
C ASN A 141 -22.24 4.12 14.70
N LYS A 142 -23.26 4.15 15.56
CA LYS A 142 -23.98 5.39 15.91
C LYS A 142 -23.05 6.52 16.37
N TYR A 143 -21.99 6.23 17.12
CA TYR A 143 -21.08 7.25 17.65
C TYR A 143 -20.25 7.89 16.53
N VAL A 144 -19.86 7.10 15.52
CA VAL A 144 -19.15 7.59 14.33
C VAL A 144 -20.07 8.46 13.48
N ILE A 145 -21.32 8.02 13.29
CA ILE A 145 -22.33 8.78 12.55
C ILE A 145 -22.63 10.13 13.22
N ASP A 146 -22.81 10.13 14.54
CA ASP A 146 -23.07 11.33 15.33
C ASP A 146 -21.88 12.30 15.26
N TYR A 147 -20.66 11.78 15.39
CA TYR A 147 -19.43 12.56 15.18
C TYR A 147 -19.38 13.19 13.78
N TRP A 148 -19.69 12.42 12.74
CA TRP A 148 -19.65 12.92 11.36
C TRP A 148 -20.64 14.07 11.11
N LYS A 149 -21.78 14.07 11.81
CA LYS A 149 -22.81 15.12 11.75
C LYS A 149 -22.55 16.29 12.70
N SER A 150 -21.69 16.11 13.71
CA SER A 150 -21.54 17.05 14.83
C SER A 150 -20.89 18.39 14.46
N GLY A 151 -20.23 18.49 13.31
CA GLY A 151 -19.43 19.67 12.96
C GLY A 151 -18.07 19.76 13.68
N TYR A 152 -17.79 18.85 14.62
CA TYR A 152 -16.51 18.75 15.32
C TYR A 152 -15.44 18.01 14.51
N LYS A 153 -15.79 17.48 13.33
CA LYS A 153 -14.89 16.64 12.56
C LYS A 153 -13.61 17.37 12.12
N CYS A 154 -12.50 16.65 12.13
CA CYS A 154 -11.26 17.08 11.50
C CYS A 154 -11.36 17.02 9.96
N ARG A 155 -10.37 17.61 9.27
CA ARG A 155 -10.27 17.49 7.81
C ARG A 155 -9.66 16.14 7.46
N TYR A 156 -10.31 15.45 6.55
CA TYR A 156 -9.80 14.22 5.95
C TYR A 156 -9.45 14.44 4.47
N ILE A 157 -8.77 13.48 3.85
CA ILE A 157 -8.49 13.51 2.41
C ILE A 157 -9.79 13.41 1.61
N ASP A 158 -9.91 14.15 0.50
CA ASP A 158 -11.17 14.31 -0.23
C ASP A 158 -11.81 12.97 -0.64
N GLY A 159 -11.01 12.00 -1.10
CA GLY A 159 -11.52 10.67 -1.48
C GLY A 159 -12.04 9.84 -0.30
N PHE A 160 -11.47 10.02 0.90
CA PHE A 160 -11.94 9.32 2.09
C PHE A 160 -13.24 9.92 2.60
N GLU A 161 -13.40 11.25 2.57
CA GLU A 161 -14.67 11.87 2.97
C GLU A 161 -15.83 11.38 2.10
N ASP A 162 -15.64 11.31 0.78
CA ASP A 162 -16.64 10.81 -0.16
C ASP A 162 -16.99 9.35 0.09
N PHE A 163 -15.98 8.52 0.40
CA PHE A 163 -16.19 7.14 0.82
C PHE A 163 -17.04 7.06 2.09
N VAL A 164 -16.73 7.86 3.12
CA VAL A 164 -17.50 7.87 4.37
C VAL A 164 -18.94 8.34 4.15
N PHE A 165 -19.15 9.42 3.38
CA PHE A 165 -20.50 9.91 3.06
C PHE A 165 -21.34 8.84 2.36
N LYS A 166 -20.74 8.10 1.42
CA LYS A 166 -21.39 7.00 0.73
C LYS A 166 -21.79 5.88 1.68
N GLU A 167 -20.88 5.43 2.55
CA GLU A 167 -21.13 4.30 3.44
C GLU A 167 -22.10 4.66 4.59
N ILE A 168 -22.08 5.89 5.10
CA ILE A 168 -23.04 6.36 6.12
C ILE A 168 -24.40 6.75 5.51
N GLY A 169 -24.47 6.95 4.19
CA GLY A 169 -25.71 7.34 3.50
C GLY A 169 -26.14 8.79 3.74
N ILE A 170 -25.20 9.69 4.05
CA ILE A 170 -25.45 11.12 4.23
C ILE A 170 -25.06 11.86 2.94
N LYS A 171 -25.92 12.76 2.46
CA LYS A 171 -25.57 13.63 1.32
C LYS A 171 -24.50 14.65 1.74
N LYS A 172 -23.44 14.78 0.94
CA LYS A 172 -22.44 15.84 1.06
C LYS A 172 -23.16 17.19 0.89
N VAL A 173 -23.11 18.04 1.92
CA VAL A 173 -23.65 19.41 1.93
C VAL A 173 -22.56 20.38 1.52
#